data_AF-A0A8S9NPS8-F1
#
_entry.id   AF-A0A8S9NPS8-F1
#
_cell.length_a   1.000
_cell.length_b   1.000
_cell.length_c   1.000
_cell.angle_alpha   90.00
_cell.angle_beta   90.00
_cell.angle_gamma   90.00
#
_symmetry.space_group_name_H-M   'P 1'
#
loop_
_entity.id
_entity.type
_entity.pdbx_description
1 polymer ?
#
loop_
_entity_poly.entity_id
_entity_poly.type
_entity_poly.pdbx_seq_one_letter_code
_entity_poly.pdbx_strand_id
1 'polypeptide(L)' 'MLDPKTGEPTKKSPRCLTAKQSAMLEVSLHYPVCVETFSESRALGRVFLRSSGRTVAMGKVTRIIQDS' A
#
# COMPACT_ATOMS: atom_id res chain seq x y z
N MET A 1 -11.55 -2.01 -2.39
CA MET A 1 -11.31 -1.01 -3.44
C MET A 1 -11.74 0.33 -2.91
N LEU A 2 -11.00 1.37 -3.28
CA LEU A 2 -11.29 2.75 -2.89
C LEU A 2 -11.75 3.53 -4.12
N ASP A 3 -12.71 4.42 -3.93
CA ASP A 3 -13.04 5.43 -4.92
C ASP A 3 -11.82 6.37 -5.11
N PRO A 4 -11.39 6.65 -6.35
CA PRO A 4 -10.19 7.46 -6.59
C PRO A 4 -10.36 8.94 -6.23
N LYS A 5 -11.59 9.45 -6.13
CA LYS A 5 -11.86 10.85 -5.76
C LYS A 5 -12.08 11.00 -4.27
N THR A 6 -12.90 10.14 -3.68
CA THR A 6 -13.29 10.27 -2.27
C THR A 6 -12.40 9.48 -1.33
N GLY A 7 -11.72 8.44 -1.83
CA GLY A 7 -10.96 7.51 -0.99
C GLY A 7 -11.83 6.53 -0.21
N GLU A 8 -13.16 6.56 -0.40
CA GLU A 8 -14.11 5.72 0.34
C GLU A 8 -14.15 4.28 -0.18
N PRO A 9 -14.44 3.27 0.66
CA PRO A 9 -14.52 1.88 0.24
C PRO A 9 -15.71 1.64 -0.72
N THR A 10 -15.43 1.37 -2.00
CA THR A 10 -16.45 1.00 -3.00
C THR A 10 -16.75 -0.50 -2.99
N LYS A 11 -15.76 -1.32 -2.62
CA LYS A 11 -15.90 -2.77 -2.52
C LYS A 11 -15.07 -3.32 -1.37
N LYS A 12 -15.71 -4.01 -0.44
CA LYS A 12 -15.05 -4.74 0.65
C LYS A 12 -14.44 -6.03 0.10
N SER A 13 -13.19 -6.31 0.47
CA SER A 13 -12.44 -7.54 0.13
C SER A 13 -12.48 -7.98 -1.34
N PRO A 14 -11.99 -7.16 -2.29
CA PRO A 14 -11.85 -7.57 -3.69
C PRO A 14 -10.87 -8.75 -3.81
N ARG A 15 -11.18 -9.73 -4.69
CA ARG A 15 -10.28 -10.88 -4.97
C ARG A 15 -8.98 -10.48 -5.66
N CYS A 16 -9.03 -9.48 -6.53
CA CYS A 16 -7.87 -8.96 -7.24
C CYS A 16 -8.05 -7.47 -7.53
N LEU A 17 -6.93 -6.79 -7.78
CA LEU A 17 -6.89 -5.41 -8.28
C LEU A 17 -6.33 -5.43 -9.69
N THR A 18 -6.91 -4.61 -10.57
CA THR A 18 -6.42 -4.37 -11.92
C THR A 18 -5.83 -2.97 -12.04
N ALA A 19 -5.29 -2.64 -13.21
CA ALA A 19 -4.70 -1.32 -13.47
C ALA A 19 -5.68 -0.19 -13.11
N LYS A 20 -5.12 0.91 -12.56
CA LYS A 20 -5.85 2.13 -12.15
C LYS A 20 -6.84 1.93 -10.99
N GLN A 21 -6.76 0.82 -10.26
CA GLN A 21 -7.55 0.60 -9.05
C GLN A 21 -6.70 0.81 -7.78
N SER A 22 -7.34 1.29 -6.72
CA SER A 22 -6.71 1.55 -5.42
C SER A 22 -7.37 0.73 -4.32
N ALA A 23 -6.60 0.35 -3.30
CA ALA A 23 -7.08 -0.33 -2.12
C ALA A 23 -6.18 -0.04 -0.91
N MET A 24 -6.73 -0.21 0.30
CA MET A 24 -5.91 -0.43 1.48
C MET A 24 -5.42 -1.88 1.45
N LEU A 25 -4.11 -2.08 1.64
CA LEU A 25 -3.47 -3.38 1.60
C LEU A 25 -2.61 -3.55 2.84
N GLU A 26 -2.60 -4.76 3.36
CA GLU A 26 -1.59 -5.22 4.30
C GLU A 26 -0.47 -5.89 3.49
N VAL A 27 0.78 -5.56 3.84
CA VAL A 27 1.96 -6.08 3.14
C VAL A 27 2.91 -6.66 4.17
N SER A 28 3.09 -7.97 4.12
CA SER A 28 4.09 -8.68 4.92
C SER A 28 5.42 -8.71 4.18
N LEU A 29 6.51 -8.43 4.88
CA LEU A 29 7.87 -8.44 4.35
C LEU A 29 8.59 -9.70 4.80
N HIS A 30 9.45 -10.24 3.95
CA HIS A 30 10.26 -11.41 4.30
C HIS A 30 11.38 -11.09 5.30
N TYR A 31 11.87 -9.86 5.26
CA TYR A 31 12.91 -9.33 6.15
C TYR A 31 12.48 -7.98 6.72
N PRO A 32 12.97 -7.59 7.91
CA PRO A 32 12.65 -6.30 8.49
C PRO A 32 13.17 -5.16 7.63
N VAL A 33 12.37 -4.09 7.51
CA VAL A 33 12.72 -2.87 6.78
C VAL A 33 12.32 -1.67 7.63
N CYS A 34 13.19 -0.67 7.70
CA CYS A 34 12.87 0.60 8.35
C CYS A 34 11.85 1.38 7.51
N VAL A 35 10.69 1.65 8.08
CA VAL A 35 9.61 2.42 7.46
C VAL A 35 8.97 3.33 8.48
N GLU A 36 8.36 4.41 8.01
CA GLU A 36 7.53 5.31 8.82
C GLU A 36 6.17 5.45 8.15
N THR A 37 5.16 5.91 8.90
CA THR A 37 3.93 6.34 8.24
C THR A 37 4.19 7.59 7.39
N PHE A 38 3.44 7.75 6.31
CA PHE A 38 3.64 8.86 5.37
C PHE A 38 3.39 10.24 6.00
N SER A 39 2.58 10.33 7.05
CA SER A 39 2.37 11.56 7.82
C SER A 39 3.62 11.98 8.59
N GLU A 40 4.33 11.02 9.20
CA GLU A 40 5.56 11.29 9.96
C GLU A 40 6.74 11.57 9.03
N SER A 41 6.92 10.75 7.98
CA SER A 41 7.98 10.94 7.00
C SER A 41 7.52 10.57 5.60
N ARG A 42 7.46 11.56 4.72
CA ARG A 42 7.13 11.34 3.29
C ARG A 42 8.19 10.53 2.56
N ALA A 43 9.44 10.56 3.02
CA ALA A 43 10.53 9.82 2.40
C ALA A 43 10.44 8.33 2.76
N LEU A 44 10.26 8.01 4.04
CA LEU A 44 10.20 6.64 4.54
C LEU A 44 8.81 5.99 4.41
N GLY A 45 7.77 6.79 4.20
CA GLY A 45 6.40 6.31 4.01
C GLY A 45 5.97 6.13 2.56
N ARG A 46 6.81 6.42 1.55
CA ARG A 46 6.51 6.13 0.13
C ARG A 46 6.98 4.73 -0.24
N VAL A 47 6.11 3.98 -0.90
CA VAL A 47 6.39 2.58 -1.27
C VAL A 47 6.18 2.37 -2.76
N PHE A 48 7.07 1.59 -3.36
CA PHE A 48 6.99 1.14 -4.75
C PHE A 48 7.05 -0.38 -4.79
N LEU A 49 5.96 -1.03 -5.21
CA LEU A 49 5.95 -2.49 -5.39
C LEU A 49 6.44 -2.80 -6.80
N ARG A 50 7.42 -3.69 -6.90
CA ARG A 50 8.04 -4.07 -8.17
C ARG A 50 7.94 -5.58 -8.39
N SER A 51 7.73 -5.97 -9.64
CA SER A 51 7.78 -7.37 -10.08
C SER A 51 8.39 -7.42 -11.47
N SER A 52 9.32 -8.36 -11.69
CA SER A 52 9.97 -8.58 -12.99
C SER A 52 10.52 -7.28 -13.63
N GLY A 53 11.20 -6.46 -12.83
CA GLY A 53 11.78 -5.18 -13.25
C GLY A 53 10.81 -4.01 -13.38
N ARG A 54 9.49 -4.24 -13.30
CA ARG A 54 8.44 -3.21 -13.51
C ARG A 54 7.81 -2.76 -12.19
N THR A 55 7.41 -1.50 -12.11
CA THR A 55 6.59 -0.99 -11.01
C THR A 55 5.14 -1.41 -11.25
N VAL A 56 4.58 -2.18 -10.32
CA VAL A 56 3.19 -2.69 -10.41
C VAL A 56 2.22 -1.89 -9.56
N ALA A 57 2.72 -1.25 -8.49
CA ALA A 57 1.93 -0.36 -7.65
C ALA A 57 2.82 0.67 -6.95
N MET A 58 2.21 1.80 -6.59
CA MET A 58 2.78 2.84 -5.76
C MET A 58 1.83 3.09 -4.60
N GLY A 59 2.38 3.36 -3.42
CA GLY A 59 1.58 3.50 -2.22
C GLY A 59 2.20 4.40 -1.18
N LYS A 60 1.43 4.62 -0.11
CA LYS A 60 1.85 5.31 1.10
C LYS A 60 1.59 4.41 2.30
N VAL A 61 2.52 4.35 3.24
CA VAL A 61 2.35 3.64 4.51
C VAL A 61 1.38 4.45 5.37
N THR A 62 0.24 3.85 5.74
CA THR A 62 -0.76 4.47 6.61
C THR A 62 -0.74 3.93 8.02
N ARG A 63 -0.22 2.71 8.21
CA ARG A 63 -0.12 2.04 9.50
C ARG A 63 1.03 1.04 9.47
N ILE A 64 1.71 0.89 10.59
CA ILE A 64 2.72 -0.15 10.82
C ILE A 64 2.06 -1.21 11.73
N ILE A 65 2.15 -2.47 11.34
CA ILE A 65 1.61 -3.61 12.09
C ILE A 65 2.81 -4.35 12.65
N GLN A 66 2.84 -4.57 13.96
CA GLN A 66 3.85 -5.40 14.62
C GLN A 66 3.22 -6.76 14.89
N ASP A 67 3.88 -7.83 14.47
CA ASP A 67 3.56 -9.18 14.93
C ASP A 67 4.07 -9.32 16.38
N SER A 68 3.16 -9.66 17.28
CA SER A 68 3.40 -9.87 18.71
C SER A 68 4.14 -11.17 19.00
#